data_AF-A0A658QXQ1-F1
#
_entry.id   AF-A0A658QXQ1-F1
#
_cell.length_a   1.000
_cell.length_b   1.000
_cell.length_c   1.000
_cell.angle_alpha   90.00
_cell.angle_beta   90.00
_cell.angle_gamma   90.00
#
_symmetry.space_group_name_H-M   'P 1'
#
loop_
_entity.id
_entity.type
_entity.pdbx_description
1 polymer ?
#
loop_
_entity_poly.entity_id
_entity_poly.type
_entity_poly.pdbx_seq_one_letter_code
_entity_poly.pdbx_strand_id
1 'polypeptide(L)'
;MTTQLSDECKSRLFRVTLATPVEGIAFVMADSREAASRIGKTVIAVLNSVAIYDVTLKDVHSFSELVSMGACDDEDMRVFEIAHADAKAPAWADAPYFLTNDSSLLGKWAELRADIAASEAHAIIRRAK
;
A
#
# COMPACT_ATOMS: atom_id res chain seq x y z
N MET A 1 2.74 -18.82 9.39
CA MET A 1 1.33 -18.46 9.16
C MET A 1 1.33 -17.41 8.10
N THR A 2 0.56 -17.60 7.05
CA THR A 2 0.32 -16.56 6.05
C THR A 2 -0.96 -15.88 6.45
N THR A 3 -0.89 -14.59 6.76
CA THR A 3 -2.02 -13.76 7.13
C THR A 3 -2.88 -13.59 5.90
N GLN A 4 -4.17 -13.79 6.05
CA GLN A 4 -5.15 -13.48 5.01
C GLN A 4 -5.82 -12.17 5.38
N LEU A 5 -6.10 -11.35 4.38
CA LEU A 5 -6.89 -10.13 4.59
C LEU A 5 -8.31 -10.53 4.99
N SER A 6 -8.89 -9.78 5.93
CA SER A 6 -10.28 -9.96 6.35
C SER A 6 -11.24 -9.66 5.19
N ASP A 7 -12.43 -10.27 5.20
CA ASP A 7 -13.46 -9.98 4.18
C ASP A 7 -13.89 -8.51 4.21
N GLU A 8 -13.87 -7.89 5.40
CA GLU A 8 -14.11 -6.46 5.54
C GLU A 8 -13.02 -5.65 4.82
N CYS A 9 -11.75 -6.00 5.04
CA CYS A 9 -10.63 -5.38 4.34
C CYS A 9 -10.77 -5.54 2.83
N LYS A 10 -10.99 -6.77 2.33
CA LYS A 10 -11.13 -7.05 0.89
C LYS A 10 -12.28 -6.27 0.24
N SER A 11 -13.38 -6.04 0.95
CA SER A 11 -14.54 -5.34 0.39
C SER A 11 -14.43 -3.81 0.41
N ARG A 12 -13.63 -3.24 1.32
CA ARG A 12 -13.60 -1.78 1.57
C ARG A 12 -12.22 -1.15 1.40
N LEU A 13 -11.19 -1.94 1.13
CA LEU A 13 -9.83 -1.45 0.96
C LEU A 13 -9.65 -0.74 -0.39
N PHE A 14 -9.12 0.48 -0.30
CA PHE A 14 -8.59 1.22 -1.42
C PHE A 14 -7.11 1.52 -1.19
N ARG A 15 -6.32 1.39 -2.25
CA ARG A 15 -4.96 1.91 -2.30
C ARG A 15 -4.95 3.23 -3.03
N VAL A 16 -4.41 4.26 -2.38
CA VAL A 16 -4.30 5.63 -2.88
C VAL A 16 -2.83 5.95 -3.12
N THR A 17 -2.49 6.35 -4.34
CA THR A 17 -1.15 6.84 -4.71
C THR A 17 -1.09 8.35 -4.50
N LEU A 18 -0.18 8.81 -3.65
CA LEU A 18 0.03 10.21 -3.30
C LEU A 18 1.05 10.86 -4.24
N ALA A 19 0.84 12.13 -4.62
CA ALA A 19 1.77 12.91 -5.43
C ALA A 19 2.32 14.16 -4.71
N THR A 20 1.43 14.94 -4.10
CA THR A 20 1.76 16.23 -3.48
C THR A 20 0.96 16.35 -2.20
N PRO A 21 1.54 16.86 -1.10
CA PRO A 21 2.91 17.38 -0.94
C PRO A 21 3.99 16.30 -0.77
N VAL A 22 3.59 15.04 -0.60
CA VAL A 22 4.48 13.91 -0.39
C VAL A 22 4.10 12.78 -1.35
N GLU A 23 5.10 12.14 -1.95
CA GLU A 23 4.89 10.91 -2.71
C GLU A 23 4.81 9.71 -1.77
N GLY A 24 3.89 8.79 -2.04
CA GLY A 24 3.72 7.62 -1.18
C GLY A 24 2.45 6.83 -1.51
N ILE A 25 2.18 5.83 -0.69
CA ILE A 25 0.96 5.03 -0.77
C ILE A 25 0.21 5.13 0.55
N ALA A 26 -1.10 5.32 0.46
CA ALA A 26 -2.02 5.19 1.58
C ALA A 26 -3.00 4.04 1.32
N PHE A 27 -3.23 3.22 2.34
CA PHE A 27 -4.28 2.22 2.37
C PHE A 27 -5.44 2.76 3.19
N VAL A 28 -6.64 2.80 2.59
CA VAL A 28 -7.81 3.48 3.15
C VAL A 28 -8.99 2.53 3.15
N MET A 29 -9.67 2.41 4.29
CA MET A 29 -10.98 1.74 4.36
C MET A 29 -12.08 2.74 4.05
N ALA A 30 -12.87 2.49 3.02
CA ALA A 30 -13.96 3.36 2.63
C ALA A 30 -15.06 2.59 1.89
N ASP A 31 -16.27 3.17 1.86
CA ASP A 31 -17.41 2.56 1.17
C ASP A 31 -17.43 2.89 -0.34
N SER A 32 -16.59 3.81 -0.80
CA SER A 32 -16.45 4.18 -2.21
C SER A 32 -15.08 4.78 -2.53
N ARG A 33 -14.75 4.84 -3.83
CA ARG A 33 -13.51 5.46 -4.33
C ARG A 33 -13.44 6.95 -4.01
N GLU A 34 -14.57 7.64 -4.09
CA GLU A 34 -14.70 9.07 -3.79
C GLU A 34 -14.48 9.31 -2.29
N ALA A 35 -15.04 8.44 -1.44
CA ALA A 35 -14.82 8.48 0.00
C ALA A 35 -13.34 8.22 0.34
N ALA A 36 -12.72 7.20 -0.27
CA ALA A 36 -11.30 6.91 -0.11
C ALA A 36 -10.42 8.10 -0.54
N SER A 37 -10.72 8.70 -1.68
CA SER A 37 -10.04 9.90 -2.19
C SER A 37 -10.14 11.07 -1.21
N ARG A 38 -11.35 11.31 -0.69
CA ARG A 38 -11.60 12.41 0.26
C ARG A 38 -10.86 12.19 1.58
N ILE A 39 -10.89 10.97 2.12
CA ILE A 39 -10.17 10.60 3.34
C ILE A 39 -8.67 10.80 3.13
N GLY A 40 -8.12 10.24 2.04
CA GLY A 40 -6.71 10.37 1.69
C GLY A 40 -6.27 11.85 1.59
N LYS A 41 -7.01 12.67 0.83
CA LYS A 41 -6.71 14.11 0.73
C LYS A 41 -6.76 14.83 2.07
N THR A 42 -7.80 14.56 2.86
CA THR A 42 -8.01 15.24 4.15
C THR A 42 -6.89 14.91 5.13
N VAL A 43 -6.55 13.63 5.29
CA VAL A 43 -5.52 13.21 6.24
C VAL A 43 -4.14 13.72 5.81
N ILE A 44 -3.80 13.61 4.52
CA ILE A 44 -2.51 14.08 4.03
C ILE A 44 -2.37 15.60 4.15
N ALA A 45 -3.44 16.36 3.91
CA ALA A 45 -3.45 17.81 4.13
C ALA A 45 -3.12 18.14 5.59
N VAL A 46 -3.80 17.47 6.54
CA VAL A 46 -3.59 17.66 7.98
C VAL A 46 -2.17 17.29 8.40
N LEU A 47 -1.68 16.11 8.00
CA LEU A 47 -0.34 15.64 8.38
C LEU A 47 0.78 16.56 7.87
N ASN A 48 0.58 17.23 6.74
CA ASN A 48 1.57 18.10 6.12
C ASN A 48 1.31 19.59 6.36
N SER A 49 0.27 19.95 7.13
CA SER A 49 -0.11 21.35 7.38
C SER A 49 -0.31 22.19 6.11
N VAL A 50 -0.91 21.57 5.07
CA VAL A 50 -1.24 22.23 3.79
C VAL A 50 -2.75 22.28 3.59
N ALA A 51 -3.21 23.11 2.64
CA ALA A 51 -4.62 23.13 2.30
C ALA A 51 -5.01 21.87 1.50
N ILE A 52 -6.26 21.44 1.61
CA ILE A 52 -6.75 20.22 0.94
C ILE A 52 -6.66 20.29 -0.59
N TYR A 53 -6.73 21.50 -1.17
CA TYR A 53 -6.60 21.72 -2.61
C TYR A 53 -5.14 21.62 -3.11
N ASP A 54 -4.16 21.69 -2.19
CA ASP A 54 -2.75 21.47 -2.49
C ASP A 54 -2.38 19.97 -2.48
N VAL A 55 -3.34 19.09 -2.12
CA VAL A 55 -3.13 17.64 -2.10
C VAL A 55 -3.57 16.99 -3.42
N THR A 56 -2.59 16.40 -4.10
CA THR A 56 -2.80 15.67 -5.36
C THR A 56 -2.64 14.17 -5.13
N LEU A 57 -3.63 13.40 -5.59
CA LEU A 57 -3.59 11.95 -5.67
C LEU A 57 -3.36 11.57 -7.14
N LYS A 58 -2.50 10.58 -7.42
CA LYS A 58 -2.29 10.06 -8.78
C LYS A 58 -3.41 9.08 -9.14
N ASP A 59 -3.58 8.07 -8.29
CA ASP A 59 -4.48 6.96 -8.53
C ASP A 59 -5.17 6.55 -7.23
N VAL A 60 -6.34 5.93 -7.38
CA VAL A 60 -7.05 5.23 -6.31
C VAL A 60 -7.53 3.93 -6.92
N HIS A 61 -7.27 2.79 -6.27
CA HIS A 61 -7.68 1.47 -6.75
C HIS A 61 -8.34 0.66 -5.63
N SER A 62 -9.43 -0.05 -5.94
CA SER A 62 -10.03 -1.00 -5.00
C SER A 62 -9.20 -2.28 -4.89
N PHE A 63 -9.42 -3.07 -3.83
CA PHE A 63 -8.84 -4.41 -3.70
C PHE A 63 -9.03 -5.26 -4.97
N SER A 64 -10.25 -5.33 -5.50
CA SER A 64 -10.55 -6.12 -6.71
C SER A 64 -9.76 -5.68 -7.94
N GLU A 65 -9.57 -4.38 -8.12
CA GLU A 65 -8.75 -3.84 -9.22
C GLU A 65 -7.28 -4.23 -9.02
N LEU A 66 -6.74 -4.07 -7.81
CA LEU A 66 -5.36 -4.43 -7.49
C LEU A 66 -5.10 -5.91 -7.74
N VAL A 67 -6.03 -6.78 -7.34
CA VAL A 67 -5.93 -8.22 -7.61
C VAL A 67 -5.93 -8.50 -9.11
N SER A 68 -6.79 -7.82 -9.88
CA SER A 68 -6.89 -8.02 -11.33
C SER A 68 -5.66 -7.54 -12.11
N MET A 69 -4.95 -6.54 -11.57
CA MET A 69 -3.77 -5.93 -12.20
C MET A 69 -2.44 -6.57 -11.75
N GLY A 70 -2.43 -7.21 -10.58
CA GLY A 70 -1.22 -7.80 -9.97
C GLY A 70 -0.86 -9.17 -10.53
N ALA A 71 0.40 -9.56 -10.32
CA ALA A 71 0.99 -10.80 -10.81
C ALA A 71 1.44 -11.76 -9.70
N CYS A 72 1.46 -11.38 -8.42
CA CYS A 72 1.81 -12.27 -7.32
C CYS A 72 0.81 -13.42 -7.20
N ASP A 73 1.30 -14.63 -6.93
CA ASP A 73 0.44 -15.80 -6.73
C ASP A 73 -0.46 -15.65 -5.49
N ASP A 74 -0.02 -14.87 -4.50
CA ASP A 74 -0.83 -14.51 -3.34
C ASP A 74 -1.65 -13.25 -3.63
N GLU A 75 -2.94 -13.43 -3.87
CA GLU A 75 -3.89 -12.34 -4.17
C GLU A 75 -3.88 -11.25 -3.10
N ASP A 76 -3.69 -11.61 -1.83
CA ASP A 76 -3.68 -10.66 -0.72
C ASP A 76 -2.37 -9.85 -0.69
N MET A 77 -1.29 -10.34 -1.28
CA MET A 77 -0.05 -9.58 -1.46
C MET A 77 -0.12 -8.59 -2.63
N ARG A 78 -1.02 -8.79 -3.60
CA ARG A 78 -1.15 -7.92 -4.79
C ARG A 78 -1.49 -6.47 -4.43
N VAL A 79 -2.06 -6.23 -3.25
CA VAL A 79 -2.33 -4.87 -2.76
C VAL A 79 -1.05 -4.04 -2.59
N PHE A 80 0.09 -4.71 -2.41
CA PHE A 80 1.42 -4.09 -2.29
C PHE A 80 2.21 -4.09 -3.62
N GLU A 81 1.65 -4.62 -4.71
CA GLU A 81 2.33 -4.60 -6.01
C GLU A 81 2.18 -3.29 -6.75
N ILE A 82 3.17 -2.92 -7.54
CA ILE A 82 3.07 -1.76 -8.42
C ILE A 82 3.00 -2.29 -9.84
N ALA A 83 2.11 -1.73 -10.65
CA ALA A 83 2.03 -2.03 -12.08
C ALA A 83 3.32 -1.69 -12.88
N HIS A 84 4.39 -1.18 -12.25
CA HIS A 84 5.68 -0.91 -12.87
C HIS A 84 6.73 -1.91 -12.41
N ALA A 85 6.93 -2.94 -13.22
CA ALA A 85 7.81 -4.09 -12.99
C ALA A 85 9.32 -3.76 -12.83
N ASP A 86 9.76 -2.53 -13.16
CA ASP A 86 11.19 -2.17 -13.23
C ASP A 86 11.67 -1.18 -12.14
N ALA A 87 10.80 -0.77 -11.21
CA ALA A 87 11.23 0.11 -10.12
C ALA A 87 11.83 -0.73 -8.97
N LYS A 88 13.08 -0.42 -8.57
CA LYS A 88 13.60 -0.78 -7.23
C LYS A 88 12.47 -0.57 -6.22
N ALA A 89 12.21 -1.55 -5.35
CA ALA A 89 11.15 -1.52 -4.33
C ALA A 89 11.01 -0.09 -3.80
N PRO A 90 9.97 0.66 -4.24
CA PRO A 90 10.01 2.09 -4.03
C PRO A 90 9.83 2.41 -2.56
N ALA A 91 10.41 3.55 -2.16
CA ALA A 91 10.51 4.02 -0.77
C ALA A 91 9.19 4.03 0.02
N TRP A 92 8.03 3.93 -0.64
CA TRP A 92 6.74 3.80 0.06
C TRP A 92 6.56 2.44 0.74
N ALA A 93 7.23 1.37 0.27
CA ALA A 93 7.17 0.06 0.90
C ALA A 93 7.74 0.08 2.33
N ASP A 94 8.59 1.07 2.65
CA ASP A 94 9.16 1.29 3.98
C ASP A 94 8.17 1.93 4.95
N ALA A 95 7.26 2.78 4.47
CA ALA A 95 6.36 3.52 5.34
C ALA A 95 5.04 3.93 4.64
N PRO A 96 4.18 2.96 4.28
CA PRO A 96 2.85 3.30 3.77
C PRO A 96 1.96 3.89 4.89
N TYR A 97 1.02 4.75 4.52
CA TYR A 97 0.02 5.26 5.45
C TYR A 97 -1.11 4.24 5.60
N PHE A 98 -1.32 3.71 6.79
CA PHE A 98 -2.47 2.86 7.09
C PHE A 98 -3.59 3.71 7.69
N LEU A 99 -4.52 4.15 6.84
CA LEU A 99 -5.74 4.87 7.26
C LEU A 99 -6.87 3.86 7.50
N THR A 100 -6.57 2.90 8.37
CA THR A 100 -7.41 1.75 8.70
C THR A 100 -7.06 1.22 10.08
N ASN A 101 -8.02 0.57 10.73
CA ASN A 101 -7.84 -0.20 11.96
C ASN A 101 -7.82 -1.72 11.71
N ASP A 102 -7.87 -2.16 10.45
CA ASP A 102 -7.84 -3.58 10.10
C ASP A 102 -6.44 -4.16 10.35
N SER A 103 -6.36 -5.09 11.32
CA SER A 103 -5.10 -5.71 11.73
C SER A 103 -4.56 -6.72 10.71
N SER A 104 -5.42 -7.26 9.84
CA SER A 104 -5.01 -8.24 8.84
C SER A 104 -4.12 -7.61 7.77
N LEU A 105 -4.40 -6.36 7.39
CA LEU A 105 -3.54 -5.60 6.47
C LEU A 105 -2.16 -5.31 7.05
N LEU A 106 -2.09 -4.95 8.34
CA LEU A 106 -0.81 -4.74 9.02
C LEU A 106 -0.02 -6.04 9.15
N GLY A 107 -0.68 -7.16 9.45
CA GLY A 107 -0.06 -8.48 9.48
C GLY A 107 0.49 -8.88 8.11
N LYS A 108 -0.27 -8.63 7.04
CA LYS A 108 0.16 -8.89 5.66
C LYS A 108 1.36 -8.02 5.24
N TRP A 109 1.35 -6.75 5.61
CA TRP A 109 2.51 -5.88 5.38
C TRP A 109 3.74 -6.34 6.16
N ALA A 110 3.59 -6.81 7.41
CA ALA A 110 4.69 -7.35 8.19
C ALA A 110 5.32 -8.59 7.54
N GLU A 111 4.51 -9.46 6.92
CA GLU A 111 5.00 -10.58 6.10
C GLU A 111 5.82 -10.09 4.90
N LEU A 112 5.31 -9.12 4.14
CA LEU A 112 6.06 -8.53 3.03
C LEU A 112 7.41 -7.97 3.49
N ARG A 113 7.45 -7.27 4.64
CA ARG A 113 8.71 -6.75 5.21
C ARG A 113 9.67 -7.87 5.60
N ALA A 114 9.17 -8.97 6.16
CA ALA A 114 9.98 -10.13 6.49
C ALA A 114 10.57 -10.79 5.24
N ASP A 115 9.79 -10.92 4.17
CA ASP A 115 10.23 -11.50 2.90
C ASP A 115 11.29 -10.64 2.21
N ILE A 116 11.10 -9.32 2.18
CA ILE A 116 12.10 -8.36 1.68
C ILE A 116 13.41 -8.50 2.47
N ALA A 117 13.34 -8.45 3.80
CA ALA A 117 14.52 -8.56 4.66
C ALA A 117 15.25 -9.89 4.49
N ALA A 118 14.52 -11.01 4.36
CA ALA A 118 15.09 -12.32 4.11
C ALA A 118 15.78 -12.39 2.74
N SER A 119 15.17 -11.82 1.70
CA SER A 119 15.75 -11.74 0.35
C SER A 119 17.04 -10.93 0.33
N GLU A 120 17.07 -9.78 0.99
CA GLU A 120 18.26 -8.93 1.12
C GLU A 120 19.39 -9.66 1.86
N ALA A 121 19.07 -10.32 2.99
CA ALA A 121 20.04 -11.10 3.76
C ALA A 121 20.65 -12.23 2.90
N HIS A 122 19.83 -12.98 2.16
CA HIS A 122 20.31 -14.02 1.26
C HIS A 122 21.19 -13.48 0.13
N ALA A 123 20.87 -12.29 -0.41
CA ALA A 123 21.68 -11.64 -1.43
C ALA A 123 23.06 -11.23 -0.89
N ILE A 124 23.13 -10.72 0.34
CA ILE A 124 24.39 -10.36 1.01
C ILE A 124 25.24 -11.63 1.25
N ILE A 125 24.64 -12.68 1.80
CA ILE A 125 25.34 -13.95 2.06
C ILE A 125 25.90 -14.54 0.76
N ARG A 126 25.15 -14.47 -0.34
CA ARG A 126 25.61 -14.96 -1.65
C ARG A 126 26.79 -14.17 -2.20
N ARG A 127 26.87 -12.86 -1.94
CA ARG A 127 27.98 -11.99 -2.37
C ARG A 127 29.24 -12.15 -1.52
N ALA A 128 29.09 -12.61 -0.28
CA ALA A 128 30.20 -12.84 0.64
C ALA A 128 30.86 -14.23 0.49
N LYS A 129 30.24 -15.12 -0.30
CA LYS A 129 30.79 -16.42 -0.72
C LYS A 129 31.46 -16.26 -2.09
#